data_AF-A0A964USG0-F1
#
_entry.id   AF-A0A964USG0-F1
#
_cell.length_a   1.000
_cell.length_b   1.000
_cell.length_c   1.000
_cell.angle_alpha   90.00
_cell.angle_beta   90.00
_cell.angle_gamma   90.00
#
_symmetry.space_group_name_H-M   'P 1'
#
loop_
_entity.id
_entity.type
_entity.pdbx_description
1 polymer ?
#
loop_
_entity_poly.entity_id
_entity_poly.type
_entity_poly.pdbx_seq_one_letter_code
_entity_poly.pdbx_strand_id
1 'polypeptide(L)'
;MTFKASMDALTADAKRWDDTAAMLQTAGGKCADMTLRAQDFSFLGGDTHEAYEAVREFMKGFLLDGERAASGAGNALIKVRNTYEGSDETAKQNLKEAWEWH
;
A
#
# COMPACT_ATOMS: atom_id res chain seq x y z
N MET A 1 -22.22 12.82 10.92
CA MET A 1 -20.75 12.69 10.88
C MET A 1 -20.21 14.02 10.36
N THR A 2 -19.23 14.63 11.00
CA THR A 2 -18.70 15.95 10.58
C THR A 2 -17.69 15.78 9.44
N PHE A 3 -17.51 16.80 8.60
CA PHE A 3 -16.50 16.78 7.52
C PHE A 3 -15.11 16.43 8.04
N LYS A 4 -14.72 17.02 9.20
CA LYS A 4 -13.49 16.69 9.90
C LYS A 4 -13.39 15.20 10.24
N ALA A 5 -14.43 14.61 10.82
CA ALA A 5 -14.43 13.19 11.15
C ALA A 5 -14.28 12.30 9.90
N SER A 6 -14.85 12.71 8.75
CA SER A 6 -14.66 12.01 7.48
C SER A 6 -13.23 12.12 6.94
N MET A 7 -12.57 13.27 7.04
CA MET A 7 -11.17 13.44 6.62
C MET A 7 -10.18 12.70 7.54
N ASP A 8 -10.45 12.69 8.84
CA ASP A 8 -9.70 11.92 9.83
C ASP A 8 -9.83 10.41 9.53
N ALA A 9 -11.03 9.94 9.19
CA ALA A 9 -11.27 8.55 8.78
C ALA A 9 -10.51 8.17 7.50
N LEU A 10 -10.50 9.02 6.47
CA LEU A 10 -9.72 8.78 5.25
C LEU A 10 -8.21 8.66 5.55
N THR A 11 -7.70 9.51 6.44
CA THR A 11 -6.29 9.47 6.85
C THR A 11 -5.98 8.18 7.62
N ALA A 12 -6.86 7.78 8.54
CA ALA A 12 -6.71 6.55 9.30
C ALA A 12 -6.74 5.31 8.40
N ASP A 13 -7.66 5.27 7.43
CA ASP A 13 -7.74 4.16 6.47
C ASP A 13 -6.57 4.14 5.50
N ALA A 14 -6.10 5.31 5.01
CA ALA A 14 -4.89 5.38 4.21
C ALA A 14 -3.68 4.79 4.96
N LYS A 15 -3.53 5.14 6.23
CA LYS A 15 -2.47 4.59 7.09
C LYS A 15 -2.56 3.07 7.22
N ARG A 16 -3.77 2.51 7.37
CA ARG A 16 -3.95 1.04 7.44
C ARG A 16 -3.50 0.35 6.16
N TRP A 17 -3.76 0.96 5.01
CA TRP A 17 -3.28 0.44 3.72
C TRP A 17 -1.76 0.52 3.60
N ASP A 18 -1.15 1.62 4.05
CA ASP A 18 0.32 1.74 4.09
C ASP A 18 0.97 0.74 5.06
N ASP A 19 0.39 0.54 6.25
CA ASP A 19 0.86 -0.46 7.22
C ASP A 19 0.77 -1.87 6.60
N THR A 20 -0.31 -2.17 5.87
CA THR A 20 -0.48 -3.44 5.14
C THR A 20 0.57 -3.60 4.04
N ALA A 21 0.83 -2.56 3.26
CA ALA A 21 1.87 -2.56 2.23
C ALA A 21 3.25 -2.85 2.84
N ALA A 22 3.59 -2.21 3.97
CA ALA A 22 4.85 -2.44 4.69
C ALA A 22 4.97 -3.88 5.22
N MET A 23 3.88 -4.47 5.71
CA MET A 23 3.85 -5.88 6.12
C MET A 23 4.08 -6.82 4.93
N LEU A 24 3.45 -6.55 3.78
CA LEU A 24 3.64 -7.33 2.55
C LEU A 24 5.07 -7.21 2.01
N GLN A 25 5.64 -6.00 2.04
CA GLN A 25 7.05 -5.79 1.69
C GLN A 25 7.98 -6.61 2.58
N THR A 26 7.75 -6.60 3.89
CA THR A 26 8.53 -7.37 4.86
C THR A 26 8.40 -8.88 4.62
N ALA A 27 7.18 -9.36 4.36
CA ALA A 27 6.94 -10.76 4.03
C ALA A 27 7.62 -11.16 2.71
N GLY A 28 7.57 -10.29 1.70
CA GLY A 28 8.25 -10.48 0.42
C GLY A 28 9.77 -10.59 0.58
N GLY A 29 10.37 -9.74 1.44
CA GLY A 29 11.79 -9.82 1.80
C GLY A 29 12.13 -11.15 2.48
N LYS A 30 11.35 -11.57 3.47
CA LYS A 30 11.56 -12.87 4.14
C LYS A 30 11.41 -14.04 3.16
N CYS A 31 10.45 -13.99 2.24
CA CYS A 31 10.28 -15.00 1.20
C CYS A 31 11.48 -15.02 0.24
N ALA A 32 12.04 -13.85 -0.08
CA ALA A 32 13.26 -13.76 -0.88
C ALA A 32 14.45 -14.45 -0.19
N ASP A 33 14.56 -14.31 1.13
CA ASP A 33 15.65 -14.88 1.93
C ASP A 33 15.52 -16.39 2.18
N MET A 34 14.35 -16.98 1.90
CA MET A 34 14.10 -18.43 2.05
C MET A 34 14.70 -19.28 0.91
N THR A 35 15.63 -18.76 0.11
CA THR A 35 16.27 -19.59 -0.93
C THR A 35 17.02 -20.78 -0.33
N LEU A 36 16.90 -21.94 -0.97
CA LEU A 36 17.56 -23.18 -0.57
C LEU A 36 18.47 -23.63 -1.69
N ARG A 37 19.61 -24.24 -1.39
CA ARG A 37 20.49 -24.80 -2.42
C ARG A 37 19.98 -26.18 -2.83
N ALA A 38 20.23 -26.59 -4.08
CA ALA A 38 19.87 -27.93 -4.54
C ALA A 38 20.41 -29.06 -3.63
N GLN A 39 21.62 -28.87 -3.09
CA GLN A 39 22.25 -29.80 -2.14
C GLN A 39 21.52 -29.91 -0.79
N ASP A 40 20.67 -28.94 -0.43
CA ASP A 40 19.85 -29.01 0.78
C ASP A 40 18.67 -29.99 0.60
N PHE A 41 18.31 -30.32 -0.65
CA PHE A 41 17.26 -31.26 -1.02
C PHE A 41 17.77 -32.69 -1.27
N SER A 42 18.68 -33.20 -0.44
CA SER A 42 19.13 -34.60 -0.48
C SER A 42 19.44 -35.14 -1.92
N PHE A 43 19.33 -36.44 -2.14
CA PHE A 43 19.70 -37.11 -3.40
C PHE A 43 18.67 -36.97 -4.54
N LEU A 44 17.49 -36.38 -4.30
CA LEU A 44 16.44 -36.09 -5.30
C LEU A 44 16.38 -34.59 -5.66
N GLY A 45 17.47 -33.87 -5.40
CA GLY A 45 17.43 -32.43 -5.15
C GLY A 45 17.33 -31.50 -6.35
N GLY A 46 17.53 -31.97 -7.59
CA GLY A 46 17.45 -31.12 -8.79
C GLY A 46 16.04 -30.59 -9.05
N ASP A 47 15.15 -31.48 -9.49
CA ASP A 47 13.75 -31.13 -9.83
C ASP A 47 12.98 -30.56 -8.64
N THR A 48 13.27 -31.05 -7.42
CA THR A 48 12.63 -30.56 -6.19
C THR A 48 13.05 -29.13 -5.86
N HIS A 49 14.34 -28.80 -6.05
CA HIS A 49 14.85 -27.44 -5.87
C HIS A 49 14.28 -26.47 -6.89
N GLU A 50 14.20 -26.88 -8.17
CA GLU A 50 13.61 -26.05 -9.22
C GLU A 50 12.13 -25.74 -8.92
N ALA A 51 11.35 -26.74 -8.54
CA ALA A 51 9.94 -26.56 -8.15
C ALA A 51 9.80 -25.65 -6.92
N TYR A 52 10.69 -25.81 -5.93
CA TYR A 52 10.72 -24.95 -4.74
C TYR A 52 11.00 -23.49 -5.11
N GLU A 53 12.05 -23.23 -5.88
CA GLU A 53 12.44 -21.88 -6.29
C GLU A 53 11.36 -21.22 -7.17
N ALA A 54 10.70 -21.99 -8.04
CA ALA A 54 9.56 -21.50 -8.82
C ALA A 54 8.40 -21.03 -7.92
N VAL A 55 8.04 -21.82 -6.89
CA VAL A 55 7.00 -21.44 -5.93
C VAL A 55 7.43 -20.24 -5.08
N ARG A 56 8.70 -20.19 -4.65
CA ARG A 56 9.25 -19.08 -3.86
C ARG A 56 9.21 -17.77 -4.64
N GLU A 57 9.68 -17.76 -5.89
CA GLU A 57 9.63 -16.56 -6.73
C GLU A 57 8.20 -16.16 -7.09
N PHE A 58 7.29 -17.13 -7.32
CA PHE A 58 5.87 -16.83 -7.49
C PHE A 58 5.28 -16.14 -6.26
N MET A 59 5.53 -16.67 -5.06
CA MET A 59 5.03 -16.10 -3.81
C MET A 59 5.58 -14.69 -3.56
N LYS A 60 6.88 -14.49 -3.81
CA LYS A 60 7.52 -13.18 -3.75
C LYS A 60 6.88 -12.19 -4.72
N GLY A 61 6.62 -12.60 -5.97
CA GLY A 61 5.90 -11.79 -6.95
C GLY A 61 4.51 -11.41 -6.48
N PHE A 62 3.75 -12.37 -5.97
CA PHE A 62 2.40 -12.15 -5.43
C PHE A 62 2.39 -11.15 -4.26
N LEU A 63 3.37 -11.26 -3.34
CA LEU A 63 3.52 -10.33 -2.22
C LEU A 63 3.88 -8.91 -2.67
N LEU A 64 4.74 -8.77 -3.69
CA LEU A 64 5.10 -7.47 -4.28
C LEU A 64 3.89 -6.82 -4.98
N ASP A 65 3.08 -7.59 -5.70
CA ASP A 65 1.89 -7.05 -6.35
C ASP A 65 0.84 -6.62 -5.32
N GLY A 66 0.68 -7.39 -4.23
CA GLY A 66 -0.17 -7.01 -3.11
C GLY A 66 0.31 -5.72 -2.42
N GLU A 67 1.62 -5.58 -2.20
CA GLU A 67 2.23 -4.37 -1.63
C GLU A 67 1.93 -3.12 -2.48
N ARG A 68 2.14 -3.21 -3.79
CA ARG A 68 1.82 -2.13 -4.74
C ARG A 68 0.34 -1.77 -4.74
N ALA A 69 -0.54 -2.77 -4.72
CA ALA A 69 -1.99 -2.54 -4.69
C ALA A 69 -2.42 -1.84 -3.38
N ALA A 70 -1.90 -2.28 -2.23
CA ALA A 70 -2.18 -1.68 -0.94
C ALA A 70 -1.67 -0.23 -0.86
N SER A 71 -0.42 0.02 -1.24
CA SER A 71 0.13 1.40 -1.29
C SER A 71 -0.65 2.29 -2.27
N GLY A 72 -1.07 1.75 -3.41
CA GLY A 72 -1.93 2.45 -4.37
C GLY A 72 -3.26 2.87 -3.76
N ALA A 73 -3.90 2.01 -2.96
CA ALA A 73 -5.14 2.33 -2.26
C ALA A 73 -4.93 3.43 -1.20
N GLY A 74 -3.87 3.35 -0.39
CA GLY A 74 -3.51 4.39 0.58
C GLY A 74 -3.31 5.75 -0.08
N ASN A 75 -2.52 5.80 -1.16
CA ASN A 75 -2.29 7.01 -1.95
C ASN A 75 -3.58 7.59 -2.55
N ALA A 76 -4.50 6.73 -3.02
CA ALA A 76 -5.78 7.18 -3.56
C ALA A 76 -6.64 7.87 -2.49
N LEU A 77 -6.69 7.34 -1.26
CA LEU A 77 -7.42 7.95 -0.15
C LEU A 77 -6.83 9.30 0.25
N ILE A 78 -5.50 9.42 0.31
CA ILE A 78 -4.81 10.69 0.56
C ILE A 78 -5.16 11.72 -0.54
N LYS A 79 -5.16 11.29 -1.81
CA LYS A 79 -5.54 12.16 -2.93
C LYS A 79 -6.98 12.66 -2.81
N VAL A 80 -7.92 11.78 -2.42
CA VAL A 80 -9.32 12.16 -2.16
C VAL A 80 -9.40 13.20 -1.04
N ARG A 81 -8.72 12.97 0.08
CA ARG A 81 -8.65 13.95 1.18
C ARG A 81 -8.14 15.32 0.71
N ASN A 82 -7.00 15.34 0.03
CA ASN A 82 -6.38 16.59 -0.44
C ASN A 82 -7.29 17.35 -1.42
N THR A 83 -8.06 16.63 -2.23
CA THR A 83 -9.04 17.22 -3.14
C THR A 83 -10.16 17.92 -2.38
N TYR A 84 -10.66 17.30 -1.30
CA TYR A 84 -11.70 17.91 -0.46
C TYR A 84 -11.18 19.11 0.33
N GLU A 85 -9.99 19.02 0.93
CA GLU A 85 -9.37 20.14 1.65
C GLU A 85 -9.11 21.34 0.73
N GLY A 86 -8.61 21.10 -0.50
CA GLY A 86 -8.42 22.17 -1.47
C GLY A 86 -9.74 22.81 -1.94
N SER A 87 -10.80 22.01 -2.06
CA SER A 87 -12.14 22.52 -2.40
C SER A 87 -12.73 23.37 -1.27
N ASP A 88 -12.51 22.98 -0.02
CA ASP A 88 -12.95 23.72 1.17
C ASP A 88 -12.21 25.07 1.30
N GLU A 89 -10.89 25.09 1.09
CA GLU A 89 -10.13 26.34 1.09
C GLU A 89 -10.53 27.29 -0.05
N THR A 90 -10.81 26.75 -1.24
CA THR A 90 -11.35 27.54 -2.36
C THR A 90 -12.71 28.15 -2.00
N ALA A 91 -13.59 27.38 -1.36
CA ALA A 91 -14.89 27.88 -0.91
C ALA A 91 -14.76 28.98 0.16
N LYS A 92 -13.82 28.83 1.10
CA LYS A 92 -13.50 29.87 2.10
C LYS A 92 -12.97 31.14 1.47
N GLN A 93 -12.07 31.03 0.49
CA GLN A 93 -11.55 32.18 -0.25
C GLN A 93 -12.68 32.92 -0.98
N ASN A 94 -13.53 32.20 -1.72
CA ASN A 94 -14.66 32.81 -2.43
C ASN A 94 -15.63 33.54 -1.48
N LEU A 95 -15.90 32.97 -0.30
CA LEU A 95 -16.72 33.63 0.73
C LEU A 95 -16.07 34.89 1.28
N LYS A 96 -14.75 34.85 1.52
CA LYS A 96 -13.99 36.00 2.00
C LYS A 96 -13.99 37.13 0.97
N GLU A 97 -13.74 36.81 -0.29
CA GLU A 97 -13.79 37.79 -1.40
C GLU A 97 -15.18 38.40 -1.55
N ALA A 98 -16.24 37.59 -1.44
CA ALA A 98 -17.62 38.10 -1.48
C ALA A 98 -17.95 39.01 -0.29
N TRP A 99 -17.38 38.77 0.89
CA TRP A 99 -17.61 39.59 2.09
C TRP A 99 -16.77 40.87 2.12
N GLU A 100 -15.56 40.86 1.56
CA GLU A 100 -14.70 42.05 1.44
C GLU A 100 -15.17 43.04 0.35
N TRP A 101 -16.16 42.64 -0.47
CA TRP A 101 -16.76 43.49 -1.52
C TRP A 101 -17.92 44.38 -1.04
N HIS A 102 -18.12 44.50 0.28
CA HIS A 102 -19.09 45.38 0.95
C HIS A 102 -18.39 46.35 1.91
#